data_AF-R5XUC0-F1
#
_entry.id   AF-R5XUC0-F1
#
_cell.length_a   1.000
_cell.length_b   1.000
_cell.length_c   1.000
_cell.angle_alpha   90.00
_cell.angle_beta   90.00
_cell.angle_gamma   90.00
#
_symmetry.space_group_name_H-M   'P 1'
#
loop_
_entity.id
_entity.type
_entity.pdbx_description
1 polymer ?
#
loop_
_entity_poly.entity_id
_entity_poly.type
_entity_poly.pdbx_seq_one_letter_code
_entity_poly.pdbx_strand_id
1 'polypeptide(L)'
;MIVDSHEHLILPTEMQIKKLKEAGVDKTILFTTTPHPEKANTMQEFKNEMSVLFKVLSGEKNHKNDMKRMKNNINDLIEVLKKYSDKFYGFGSVPLGLNLDETISWIEKYIVSNNLKGVGEFTPGNDEQVKQLETIFQALKNYSYLPIWIHTFYPVTSNGINILMELTKKYPKVSVIFGHIGGYNWMNVIDFVKVWKVIIKIFQVNF
;
A
#
# COMPACT_ATOMS: atom_id res chain seq x y z
N MET A 1 -9.79 0.79 -21.56
CA MET A 1 -9.40 0.04 -20.35
C MET A 1 -9.18 1.04 -19.22
N ILE A 2 -9.93 0.94 -18.14
CA ILE A 2 -9.82 1.75 -16.92
C ILE A 2 -9.33 0.83 -15.80
N VAL A 3 -8.27 1.25 -15.10
CA VAL A 3 -7.77 0.53 -13.93
C VAL A 3 -7.83 1.44 -12.72
N ASP A 4 -8.53 1.00 -11.68
CA ASP A 4 -8.40 1.63 -10.37
C ASP A 4 -7.08 1.20 -9.73
N SER A 5 -6.15 2.14 -9.61
CA SER A 5 -4.80 1.86 -9.13
C SER A 5 -4.68 1.69 -7.62
N HIS A 6 -5.74 2.00 -6.85
CA HIS A 6 -5.71 1.89 -5.40
C HIS A 6 -7.12 1.82 -4.81
N GLU A 7 -7.51 0.61 -4.40
CA GLU A 7 -8.72 0.39 -3.64
C GLU A 7 -8.43 -0.62 -2.53
N HIS A 8 -9.03 -0.46 -1.35
CA HIS A 8 -8.94 -1.49 -0.31
C HIS A 8 -9.87 -2.66 -0.62
N LEU A 9 -9.55 -3.85 -0.11
CA LEU A 9 -10.46 -4.98 -0.17
C LEU A 9 -11.79 -4.66 0.54
N ILE A 10 -12.90 -4.75 -0.19
CA ILE A 10 -14.26 -4.52 0.32
C ILE A 10 -14.98 -5.87 0.46
N LEU A 11 -15.77 -5.99 1.53
CA LEU A 11 -16.54 -7.21 1.83
C LEU A 11 -18.05 -6.92 1.96
N PRO A 12 -18.92 -7.76 1.38
CA PRO A 12 -18.61 -8.89 0.49
C PRO A 12 -18.07 -8.42 -0.87
N THR A 13 -17.11 -9.15 -1.43
CA THR A 13 -16.39 -8.76 -2.66
C THR A 13 -17.31 -8.65 -3.88
N GLU A 14 -18.42 -9.40 -3.91
CA GLU A 14 -19.44 -9.29 -4.96
C GLU A 14 -20.01 -7.87 -5.07
N MET A 15 -20.11 -7.14 -3.94
CA MET A 15 -20.52 -5.74 -3.95
C MET A 15 -19.47 -4.85 -4.63
N GLN A 16 -18.19 -5.08 -4.36
CA GLN A 16 -17.08 -4.37 -4.99
C GLN A 16 -17.09 -4.59 -6.50
N ILE A 17 -17.21 -5.84 -6.95
CA ILE A 17 -17.32 -6.19 -8.38
C ILE A 17 -18.49 -5.50 -9.06
N LYS A 18 -19.66 -5.46 -8.41
CA LYS A 18 -20.84 -4.77 -8.96
C LYS A 18 -20.57 -3.29 -9.18
N LYS A 19 -19.97 -2.61 -8.19
CA LYS A 19 -19.61 -1.18 -8.29
C LYS A 19 -18.61 -0.92 -9.41
N LEU A 20 -17.59 -1.77 -9.55
CA LEU A 20 -16.59 -1.64 -10.62
C LEU A 20 -17.24 -1.79 -12.00
N LYS A 21 -18.17 -2.74 -12.15
CA LYS A 21 -18.94 -2.91 -13.39
C LYS A 21 -19.79 -1.68 -13.71
N GLU A 22 -20.49 -1.14 -12.72
CA GLU A 22 -21.32 0.07 -12.88
C GLU A 22 -20.49 1.31 -13.23
N ALA A 23 -19.26 1.41 -12.69
CA ALA A 23 -18.32 2.49 -12.97
C ALA A 23 -17.53 2.30 -14.28
N GLY A 24 -17.66 1.16 -14.96
CA GLY A 24 -16.88 0.85 -16.16
C GLY A 24 -15.38 0.61 -15.89
N VAL A 25 -15.02 0.18 -14.68
CA VAL A 25 -13.64 -0.17 -14.31
C VAL A 25 -13.34 -1.61 -14.72
N ASP A 26 -12.29 -1.81 -15.50
CA ASP A 26 -11.91 -3.12 -16.04
C ASP A 26 -11.13 -3.96 -15.02
N LYS A 27 -10.22 -3.31 -14.28
CA LYS A 27 -9.41 -3.94 -13.23
C LYS A 27 -9.18 -3.00 -12.04
N THR A 28 -8.88 -3.57 -10.89
CA THR A 28 -8.51 -2.83 -9.68
C THR A 28 -7.25 -3.42 -9.04
N ILE A 29 -6.41 -2.58 -8.47
CA ILE A 29 -5.31 -3.00 -7.59
C ILE A 29 -5.81 -2.92 -6.14
N LEU A 30 -6.03 -4.09 -5.56
CA LEU A 30 -6.50 -4.22 -4.20
C LEU A 30 -5.37 -4.13 -3.19
N PHE A 31 -5.63 -3.39 -2.12
CA PHE A 31 -4.77 -3.27 -0.96
C PHE A 31 -5.39 -4.03 0.22
N THR A 32 -4.55 -4.71 1.01
CA THR A 32 -4.99 -5.27 2.29
C THR A 32 -5.52 -4.15 3.19
N THR A 33 -6.55 -4.40 4.00
CA THR A 33 -7.07 -3.40 4.92
C THR A 33 -7.37 -3.98 6.31
N THR A 34 -7.23 -3.12 7.31
CA THR A 34 -7.99 -3.18 8.55
C THR A 34 -8.20 -1.73 8.93
N PRO A 35 -9.43 -1.22 8.96
CA PRO A 35 -10.70 -1.90 9.23
C PRO A 35 -11.54 -2.22 7.97
N HIS A 36 -12.76 -2.72 8.20
CA HIS A 36 -13.83 -2.89 7.20
C HIS A 36 -15.07 -2.05 7.58
N PRO A 37 -14.98 -0.71 7.51
CA PRO A 37 -16.10 0.18 7.87
C PRO A 37 -17.35 -0.05 7.02
N GLU A 38 -17.22 -0.63 5.82
CA GLU A 38 -18.35 -0.99 4.95
C GLU A 38 -19.25 -2.09 5.54
N LYS A 39 -18.76 -2.87 6.52
CA LYS A 39 -19.53 -3.91 7.19
C LYS A 39 -20.37 -3.38 8.36
N ALA A 40 -20.13 -2.14 8.78
CA ALA A 40 -20.82 -1.58 9.93
C ALA A 40 -22.32 -1.39 9.64
N ASN A 41 -23.17 -1.89 10.53
CA ASN A 41 -24.62 -1.78 10.44
C ASN A 41 -25.18 -0.66 11.33
N THR A 42 -24.34 -0.14 12.24
CA THR A 42 -24.70 0.97 13.13
C THR A 42 -23.67 2.09 13.06
N MET A 43 -24.10 3.31 13.41
CA MET A 43 -23.18 4.45 13.54
C MET A 43 -22.08 4.21 14.57
N GLN A 44 -22.37 3.44 15.63
CA GLN A 44 -21.36 3.11 16.64
C GLN A 44 -20.32 2.12 16.12
N GLU A 45 -20.75 1.08 15.40
CA GLU A 45 -19.83 0.16 14.70
C GLU A 45 -18.96 0.91 13.70
N PHE A 46 -19.56 1.80 12.90
CA PHE A 46 -18.82 2.62 11.95
C PHE A 46 -17.76 3.48 12.64
N LYS A 47 -18.12 4.17 13.74
CA LYS A 47 -17.16 4.95 14.53
C LYS A 47 -16.03 4.10 15.10
N ASN A 48 -16.32 2.87 15.51
CA ASN A 48 -15.30 1.94 16.02
C ASN A 48 -14.32 1.54 14.91
N GLU A 49 -14.83 1.19 13.73
CA GLU A 49 -13.99 0.89 12.55
C GLU A 49 -13.14 2.12 12.19
N MET A 50 -13.73 3.31 12.10
CA MET A 50 -12.98 4.54 11.81
C MET A 50 -11.90 4.82 12.85
N SER A 51 -12.16 4.57 14.14
CA SER A 51 -11.14 4.69 15.20
C SER A 51 -9.94 3.76 14.95
N VAL A 52 -10.18 2.52 14.52
CA VAL A 52 -9.11 1.59 14.14
C VAL A 52 -8.34 2.12 12.92
N LEU A 53 -9.04 2.68 11.92
CA LEU A 53 -8.39 3.26 10.73
C LEU A 53 -7.46 4.41 11.13
N PHE A 54 -7.90 5.30 12.01
CA PHE A 54 -7.07 6.42 12.47
C PHE A 54 -5.80 5.96 13.18
N LYS A 55 -5.85 4.83 13.91
CA LYS A 55 -4.65 4.23 14.52
C LYS A 55 -3.69 3.65 13.48
N VAL A 56 -4.22 3.04 12.42
CA VAL A 56 -3.39 2.53 11.31
C VAL A 56 -2.74 3.69 10.56
N LEU A 57 -3.50 4.75 10.27
CA LEU A 57 -2.99 5.95 9.60
C LEU A 57 -1.99 6.73 10.46
N SER A 58 -2.14 6.72 11.79
CA SER A 58 -1.18 7.33 12.72
C SER A 58 0.10 6.52 12.90
N GLY A 59 0.23 5.39 12.20
CA GLY A 59 1.39 4.49 12.31
C GLY A 59 1.52 3.85 13.71
N GLU A 60 0.42 3.73 14.46
CA GLU A 60 0.42 3.07 15.77
C GLU A 60 0.81 1.59 15.60
N LYS A 61 1.85 1.17 16.33
CA LYS A 61 2.41 -0.19 16.21
C LYS A 61 2.15 -1.03 17.45
N ASN A 62 1.72 -2.26 17.20
CA ASN A 62 1.81 -3.40 18.10
C ASN A 62 2.47 -4.57 17.35
N HIS A 63 3.80 -4.60 17.31
CA HIS A 63 4.62 -5.44 16.43
C HIS A 63 4.13 -6.90 16.26
N LYS A 64 3.82 -7.62 17.34
CA LYS A 64 3.38 -9.03 17.24
C LYS A 64 1.96 -9.17 16.68
N ASN A 65 1.04 -8.32 17.14
CA ASN A 65 -0.35 -8.37 16.70
C ASN A 65 -0.51 -7.86 15.26
N ASP A 66 0.28 -6.87 14.88
CA ASP A 66 0.27 -6.29 13.53
C ASP A 66 0.74 -7.29 12.48
N MET A 67 1.83 -8.03 12.73
CA MET A 67 2.30 -9.06 11.80
C MET A 67 1.26 -10.16 11.60
N LYS A 68 0.62 -10.63 12.67
CA LYS A 68 -0.46 -11.62 12.57
C LYS A 68 -1.64 -11.08 11.76
N ARG A 69 -2.04 -9.83 12.00
CA ARG A 69 -3.11 -9.14 11.27
C ARG A 69 -2.76 -8.99 9.78
N MET A 70 -1.59 -8.45 9.46
CA MET A 70 -1.12 -8.28 8.09
C MET A 70 -1.09 -9.62 7.34
N LYS A 71 -0.60 -10.69 7.98
CA LYS A 71 -0.64 -12.05 7.41
C LYS A 71 -2.07 -12.49 7.08
N ASN A 72 -3.01 -12.31 8.00
CA ASN A 72 -4.40 -12.69 7.76
C ASN A 72 -5.01 -11.87 6.61
N ASN A 73 -4.79 -10.56 6.59
CA ASN A 73 -5.32 -9.70 5.53
C ASN A 73 -4.73 -10.05 4.16
N ILE A 74 -3.46 -10.46 4.10
CA ILE A 74 -2.85 -10.97 2.87
C ILE A 74 -3.56 -12.25 2.44
N ASN A 75 -3.82 -13.19 3.35
CA ASN A 75 -4.54 -14.43 3.01
C ASN A 75 -5.94 -14.13 2.44
N ASP A 76 -6.70 -13.24 3.07
CA ASP A 76 -8.02 -12.82 2.61
C ASP A 76 -7.94 -12.21 1.20
N LEU A 77 -6.94 -11.34 0.96
CA LEU A 77 -6.67 -10.78 -0.36
C LEU A 77 -6.38 -11.90 -1.39
N ILE A 78 -5.52 -12.86 -1.06
CA ILE A 78 -5.17 -13.96 -1.99
C ILE A 78 -6.38 -14.81 -2.34
N GLU A 79 -7.29 -15.08 -1.40
CA GLU A 79 -8.53 -15.80 -1.69
C GLU A 79 -9.39 -15.05 -2.72
N VAL A 80 -9.49 -13.73 -2.58
CA VAL A 80 -10.21 -12.87 -3.54
C VAL A 80 -9.52 -12.83 -4.90
N LEU A 81 -8.19 -12.69 -4.94
CA LEU A 81 -7.45 -12.68 -6.21
C LEU A 81 -7.58 -14.02 -6.95
N LYS A 82 -7.66 -15.15 -6.25
CA LYS A 82 -7.90 -16.46 -6.88
C LYS A 82 -9.29 -16.54 -7.49
N LYS A 83 -10.30 -16.00 -6.81
CA LYS A 83 -11.70 -16.04 -7.26
C LYS A 83 -11.97 -15.08 -8.43
N TYR A 84 -11.31 -13.92 -8.46
CA TYR A 84 -11.55 -12.84 -9.43
C TYR A 84 -10.24 -12.35 -10.08
N SER A 85 -9.42 -13.30 -10.56
CA SER A 85 -8.09 -13.02 -11.11
C SER A 85 -8.11 -12.16 -12.38
N ASP A 86 -9.22 -12.15 -13.12
CA ASP A 86 -9.44 -11.29 -14.27
C ASP A 86 -9.79 -9.85 -13.86
N LYS A 87 -10.22 -9.61 -12.62
CA LYS A 87 -10.63 -8.28 -12.12
C LYS A 87 -9.59 -7.62 -11.23
N PHE A 88 -8.77 -8.39 -10.53
CA PHE A 88 -7.92 -7.83 -9.49
C PHE A 88 -6.43 -8.15 -9.64
N TYR A 89 -5.62 -7.16 -9.28
CA TYR A 89 -4.26 -7.37 -8.78
C TYR A 89 -4.24 -7.06 -7.28
N GLY A 90 -3.15 -7.43 -6.60
CA GLY A 90 -3.00 -7.14 -5.18
C GLY A 90 -1.65 -6.56 -4.81
N PHE A 91 -1.67 -5.63 -3.85
CA PHE A 91 -0.51 -5.17 -3.10
C PHE A 91 -0.62 -5.71 -1.68
N GLY A 92 0.48 -6.31 -1.21
CA GLY A 92 0.53 -6.90 0.13
C GLY A 92 1.22 -5.98 1.12
N SER A 93 0.73 -5.98 2.36
CA SER A 93 1.34 -5.23 3.45
C SER A 93 2.68 -5.85 3.88
N VAL A 94 3.62 -4.99 4.27
CA VAL A 94 4.92 -5.38 4.83
C VAL A 94 5.13 -4.61 6.15
N PRO A 95 5.50 -5.27 7.25
CA PRO A 95 5.73 -4.61 8.52
C PRO A 95 6.90 -3.62 8.46
N LEU A 96 6.71 -2.42 9.01
CA LEU A 96 7.80 -1.46 9.22
C LEU A 96 8.58 -1.76 10.50
N GLY A 97 9.90 -1.59 10.46
CA GLY A 97 10.78 -1.70 11.63
C GLY A 97 11.34 -3.10 11.88
N LEU A 98 11.15 -4.03 10.95
CA LEU A 98 11.92 -5.27 10.91
C LEU A 98 13.35 -4.98 10.46
N ASN A 99 14.29 -5.89 10.76
CA ASN A 99 15.61 -5.81 10.15
C ASN A 99 15.55 -6.22 8.66
N LEU A 100 16.66 -6.05 7.93
CA LEU A 100 16.70 -6.29 6.49
C LEU A 100 16.38 -7.74 6.12
N ASP A 101 16.97 -8.72 6.82
CA ASP A 101 16.79 -10.15 6.51
C ASP A 101 15.36 -10.61 6.80
N GLU A 102 14.77 -10.14 7.90
CA GLU A 102 13.36 -10.37 8.24
C GLU A 102 12.42 -9.73 7.21
N THR A 103 12.74 -8.52 6.73
CA THR A 103 11.97 -7.83 5.70
C THR A 103 12.02 -8.59 4.38
N ILE A 104 13.19 -9.02 3.94
CA ILE A 104 13.38 -9.82 2.73
C ILE A 104 12.59 -11.13 2.85
N SER A 105 12.74 -11.84 3.96
CA SER A 105 12.03 -13.10 4.24
C SER A 105 10.51 -12.91 4.21
N TRP A 106 10.00 -11.79 4.73
CA TRP A 106 8.58 -11.45 4.66
C TRP A 106 8.11 -11.24 3.22
N ILE A 107 8.84 -10.42 2.46
CA ILE A 107 8.52 -10.11 1.05
C ILE A 107 8.51 -11.38 0.21
N GLU A 108 9.53 -12.22 0.33
CA GLU A 108 9.60 -13.50 -0.39
C GLU A 108 8.41 -14.40 -0.06
N LYS A 109 8.15 -14.56 1.24
CA LYS A 109 7.13 -15.49 1.73
C LYS A 109 5.71 -15.07 1.43
N TYR A 110 5.37 -13.79 1.52
CA TYR A 110 3.98 -13.32 1.46
C TYR A 110 3.65 -12.50 0.22
N ILE A 111 4.63 -11.91 -0.44
CA ILE A 111 4.43 -11.04 -1.61
C ILE A 111 4.81 -11.81 -2.88
N VAL A 112 6.08 -12.25 -2.97
CA VAL A 112 6.62 -12.89 -4.18
C VAL A 112 5.99 -14.26 -4.42
N SER A 113 5.94 -15.12 -3.40
CA SER A 113 5.36 -16.47 -3.51
C SER A 113 3.89 -16.47 -3.94
N ASN A 114 3.16 -15.39 -3.61
CA ASN A 114 1.76 -15.20 -3.95
C ASN A 114 1.55 -14.38 -5.24
N ASN A 115 2.62 -14.03 -5.97
CA ASN A 115 2.58 -13.25 -7.21
C ASN A 115 1.85 -11.89 -7.06
N LEU A 116 1.94 -11.28 -5.87
CA LEU A 116 1.44 -9.92 -5.66
C LEU A 116 2.28 -8.93 -6.47
N LYS A 117 1.63 -7.82 -6.87
CA LYS A 117 2.19 -6.87 -7.85
C LYS A 117 2.85 -5.65 -7.22
N GLY A 118 2.91 -5.59 -5.89
CA GLY A 118 3.59 -4.53 -5.18
C GLY A 118 3.47 -4.69 -3.66
N VAL A 119 4.10 -3.76 -2.96
CA VAL A 119 4.08 -3.71 -1.49
C VAL A 119 3.46 -2.40 -1.00
N GLY A 120 2.66 -2.50 0.05
CA GLY A 120 1.93 -1.38 0.62
C GLY A 120 0.51 -1.79 1.01
N GLU A 121 -0.31 -0.86 1.49
CA GLU A 121 -0.03 0.55 1.69
C GLU A 121 0.78 0.74 2.98
N PHE A 122 1.88 1.49 2.90
CA PHE A 122 2.63 1.88 4.09
C PHE A 122 2.04 3.15 4.69
N THR A 123 1.72 3.13 5.99
CA THR A 123 1.13 4.28 6.71
C THR A 123 2.08 4.81 7.80
N PRO A 124 3.23 5.42 7.45
CA PRO A 124 4.13 5.99 8.44
C PRO A 124 3.46 7.16 9.16
N GLY A 125 3.45 7.11 10.49
CA GLY A 125 2.82 8.08 11.37
C GLY A 125 3.64 9.32 11.68
N ASN A 126 4.95 9.26 11.45
CA ASN A 126 5.89 10.34 11.74
C ASN A 126 7.17 10.19 10.91
N ASP A 127 8.02 11.21 10.92
CA ASP A 127 9.25 11.28 10.13
C ASP A 127 10.23 10.13 10.42
N GLU A 128 10.28 9.65 11.67
CA GLU A 128 11.15 8.51 12.03
C GLU A 128 10.68 7.22 11.38
N GLN A 129 9.36 6.99 11.34
CA GLN A 129 8.79 5.87 10.59
C GLN A 129 8.94 6.02 9.08
N VAL A 130 8.98 7.25 8.54
CA VAL A 130 9.33 7.46 7.13
C VAL A 130 10.78 7.03 6.88
N LYS A 131 11.74 7.33 7.77
CA LYS A 131 13.13 6.86 7.63
C LYS A 131 13.23 5.33 7.66
N GLN A 132 12.38 4.66 8.44
CA GLN A 132 12.33 3.18 8.50
C GLN A 132 11.97 2.54 7.14
N LEU A 133 11.37 3.29 6.20
CA LEU A 133 11.15 2.81 4.85
C LEU A 133 12.46 2.46 4.14
N GLU A 134 13.61 3.02 4.55
CA GLU A 134 14.90 2.70 3.95
C GLU A 134 15.18 1.19 3.91
N THR A 135 14.83 0.46 4.97
CA THR A 135 14.97 -1.01 5.00
C THR A 135 14.11 -1.69 3.92
N ILE A 136 12.90 -1.17 3.69
CA ILE A 136 12.02 -1.65 2.60
C ILE A 136 12.66 -1.35 1.25
N PHE A 137 13.15 -0.13 1.04
CA PHE A 137 13.84 0.25 -0.20
C PHE A 137 15.09 -0.61 -0.46
N GLN A 138 15.85 -0.95 0.58
CA GLN A 138 17.00 -1.86 0.47
C GLN A 138 16.56 -3.27 0.05
N ALA A 139 15.51 -3.82 0.67
CA ALA A 139 14.97 -5.13 0.32
C ALA A 139 14.47 -5.17 -1.13
N LEU A 140 13.76 -4.12 -1.58
CA LEU A 140 13.19 -4.03 -2.93
C LEU A 140 14.22 -3.83 -4.05
N LYS A 141 15.51 -3.58 -3.75
CA LYS A 141 16.56 -3.49 -4.79
C LYS A 141 16.60 -4.69 -5.71
N ASN A 142 16.35 -5.88 -5.16
CA ASN A 142 16.37 -7.15 -5.89
C ASN A 142 15.00 -7.49 -6.51
N TYR A 143 13.98 -6.66 -6.25
CA TYR A 143 12.59 -6.84 -6.69
C TYR A 143 12.11 -5.60 -7.44
N SER A 144 12.85 -5.16 -8.46
CA SER A 144 12.54 -3.92 -9.20
C SER A 144 11.17 -3.90 -9.88
N TYR A 145 10.53 -5.06 -10.04
CA TYR A 145 9.17 -5.21 -10.55
C TYR A 145 8.09 -4.98 -9.49
N LEU A 146 8.44 -4.87 -8.21
CA LEU A 146 7.52 -4.57 -7.11
C LEU A 146 7.58 -3.08 -6.77
N PRO A 147 6.63 -2.26 -7.24
CA PRO A 147 6.43 -0.92 -6.73
C PRO A 147 6.11 -0.90 -5.23
N ILE A 148 6.53 0.20 -4.58
CA ILE A 148 6.17 0.53 -3.20
C ILE A 148 5.12 1.64 -3.19
N TRP A 149 4.01 1.43 -2.47
CA TRP A 149 2.96 2.42 -2.28
C TRP A 149 2.98 2.94 -0.84
N ILE A 150 3.19 4.24 -0.68
CA ILE A 150 3.26 4.90 0.63
C ILE A 150 2.14 5.93 0.75
N HIS A 151 1.39 5.88 1.86
CA HIS A 151 0.45 6.93 2.25
C HIS A 151 1.21 8.22 2.47
N THR A 152 0.90 9.25 1.70
CA THR A 152 1.56 10.56 1.84
C THR A 152 0.60 11.69 2.15
N PHE A 153 -0.62 11.37 2.60
CA PHE A 153 -1.50 12.34 3.25
C PHE A 153 -1.14 12.50 4.74
N TYR A 154 -1.93 13.25 5.49
CA TYR A 154 -1.81 13.34 6.95
C TYR A 154 -1.75 11.92 7.57
N PRO A 155 -0.81 11.62 8.50
CA PRO A 155 0.04 12.55 9.27
C PRO A 155 1.42 12.85 8.67
N VAL A 156 1.73 12.43 7.45
CA VAL A 156 3.05 12.67 6.84
C VAL A 156 3.31 14.17 6.70
N THR A 157 4.41 14.63 7.30
CA THR A 157 4.81 16.04 7.31
C THR A 157 5.54 16.42 6.03
N SER A 158 5.75 17.72 5.79
CA SER A 158 6.62 18.21 4.70
C SER A 158 8.04 17.64 4.79
N ASN A 159 8.57 17.48 6.00
CA ASN A 159 9.88 16.86 6.22
C ASN A 159 9.84 15.35 5.91
N GLY A 160 8.77 14.65 6.29
CA GLY A 160 8.52 13.27 5.88
C GLY A 160 8.52 13.11 4.35
N ILE A 161 7.85 14.00 3.63
CA ILE A 161 7.89 14.01 2.15
C ILE A 161 9.32 14.18 1.62
N ASN A 162 10.10 15.11 2.18
CA ASN A 162 11.49 15.30 1.77
C ASN A 162 12.35 14.06 2.03
N ILE A 163 12.18 13.39 3.18
CA ILE A 163 12.86 12.13 3.48
C ILE A 163 12.52 11.07 2.42
N LEU A 164 11.23 10.92 2.07
CA LEU A 164 10.80 9.96 1.06
C LEU A 164 11.35 10.29 -0.34
N MET A 165 11.46 11.56 -0.70
CA MET A 165 12.13 12.00 -1.94
C MET A 165 13.60 11.61 -1.93
N GLU A 166 14.33 11.85 -0.84
CA GLU A 166 15.74 11.47 -0.73
C GLU A 166 15.94 9.94 -0.79
N LEU A 167 15.05 9.15 -0.19
CA LEU A 167 15.05 7.70 -0.37
C LEU A 167 14.83 7.33 -1.85
N THR A 168 13.87 7.96 -2.51
CA THR A 168 13.61 7.72 -3.95
C THR A 168 14.84 8.03 -4.80
N LYS A 169 15.58 9.10 -4.48
CA LYS A 169 16.86 9.44 -5.15
C LYS A 169 17.95 8.40 -4.88
N LYS A 170 18.08 7.97 -3.63
CA LYS A 170 19.09 7.00 -3.17
C LYS A 170 18.88 5.61 -3.76
N TYR A 171 17.63 5.26 -4.07
CA TYR A 171 17.22 3.94 -4.56
C TYR A 171 16.51 4.03 -5.92
N PRO A 172 17.21 4.48 -6.99
CA PRO A 172 16.58 4.85 -8.27
C PRO A 172 15.92 3.68 -9.04
N LYS A 173 16.20 2.43 -8.64
CA LYS A 173 15.61 1.23 -9.25
C LYS A 173 14.26 0.84 -8.62
N VAL A 174 13.91 1.41 -7.48
CA VAL A 174 12.64 1.13 -6.78
C VAL A 174 11.58 2.08 -7.33
N SER A 175 10.47 1.53 -7.83
CA SER A 175 9.34 2.34 -8.30
C SER A 175 8.49 2.77 -7.11
N VAL A 176 8.33 4.08 -6.91
CA VAL A 176 7.65 4.66 -5.74
C VAL A 176 6.35 5.31 -6.15
N ILE A 177 5.28 5.02 -5.41
CA ILE A 177 3.97 5.68 -5.55
C ILE A 177 3.73 6.54 -4.31
N PHE A 178 3.68 7.86 -4.52
CA PHE A 178 3.33 8.84 -3.51
C PHE A 178 1.80 8.90 -3.39
N GLY A 179 1.25 8.13 -2.45
CA GLY A 179 -0.19 7.99 -2.23
C GLY A 179 -0.85 9.31 -1.89
N HIS A 180 -1.95 9.66 -2.56
CA HIS A 180 -2.61 10.96 -2.43
C HIS A 180 -1.72 12.15 -2.82
N ILE A 181 -0.71 11.93 -3.68
CA ILE A 181 0.12 12.99 -4.30
C ILE A 181 0.80 13.88 -3.26
N GLY A 182 1.17 13.37 -2.07
CA GLY A 182 1.80 14.17 -1.01
C GLY A 182 0.85 15.02 -0.17
N GLY A 183 -0.46 14.90 -0.36
CA GLY A 183 -1.47 15.65 0.39
C GLY A 183 -1.27 17.16 0.32
N TYR A 184 -1.12 17.82 1.48
CA TYR A 184 -0.87 19.27 1.52
C TYR A 184 0.45 19.70 0.88
N ASN A 185 1.37 18.76 0.62
CA ASN A 185 2.68 19.01 0.02
C ASN A 185 2.73 18.70 -1.49
N TRP A 186 1.58 18.61 -2.16
CA TRP A 186 1.47 18.09 -3.52
C TRP A 186 2.28 18.85 -4.57
N MET A 187 2.44 20.17 -4.43
CA MET A 187 3.26 20.95 -5.37
C MET A 187 4.72 20.47 -5.38
N ASN A 188 5.30 20.23 -4.20
CA ASN A 188 6.66 19.72 -4.07
C ASN A 188 6.79 18.32 -4.68
N VAL A 189 5.79 17.45 -4.47
CA VAL A 189 5.77 16.10 -5.07
C VAL A 189 5.71 16.18 -6.59
N ILE A 190 4.84 17.03 -7.15
CA ILE A 190 4.74 17.21 -8.60
C ILE A 190 6.05 17.70 -9.20
N ASP A 191 6.69 18.70 -8.60
CA ASP A 191 7.95 19.24 -9.10
C ASP A 191 9.09 18.21 -9.02
N PHE A 192 9.11 17.41 -7.95
CA PHE A 192 10.04 16.31 -7.83
C PHE A 192 9.86 15.25 -8.92
N VAL A 193 8.63 14.74 -9.13
CA VAL A 193 8.37 13.65 -10.09
C VAL A 193 8.48 14.07 -11.57
N LYS A 194 8.44 15.37 -11.87
CA LYS A 194 8.77 15.89 -13.21
C LYS A 194 10.25 15.71 -13.56
N VAL A 195 11.12 15.94 -12.57
CA VAL A 195 12.59 15.90 -12.76
C VAL A 195 13.11 14.49 -12.60
N TRP A 196 12.78 13.87 -11.47
CA TRP A 196 13.01 12.47 -11.24
C TRP A 196 11.88 11.75 -11.91
N LYS A 197 12.13 11.10 -13.06
CA LYS A 197 11.21 10.15 -13.69
C LYS A 197 10.97 8.98 -12.72
N VAL A 198 10.30 9.24 -11.59
CA VAL A 198 9.74 8.27 -10.67
C VAL A 198 8.61 7.68 -11.46
N ILE A 199 8.95 6.71 -12.29
CA ILE A 199 7.97 6.15 -13.16
C ILE A 199 7.01 5.41 -12.25
N ILE A 200 5.79 5.94 -12.13
CA ILE A 200 4.62 5.23 -11.63
C ILE A 200 4.36 4.13 -12.66
N LYS A 201 5.23 3.12 -12.67
CA LYS A 201 5.27 2.02 -13.62
C LYS A 201 4.39 0.90 -13.08
N ILE A 202 3.15 1.25 -12.73
CA ILE A 202 2.16 0.28 -12.27
C ILE A 202 1.90 -0.78 -13.37
N PHE A 203 2.18 -0.43 -14.64
CA PHE A 203 1.81 -1.23 -15.82
C PHE A 203 2.96 -1.62 -16.77
N GLN A 204 4.23 -1.55 -16.35
CA GLN A 204 5.30 -2.32 -17.05
C GLN A 204 5.46 -3.74 -16.50
N VAL A 205 4.58 -4.17 -15.60
CA VAL A 205 4.37 -5.59 -15.35
C VAL A 205 3.76 -6.14 -16.63
N ASN A 206 4.54 -6.88 -17.44
CA ASN A 206 4.02 -7.56 -18.61
C ASN A 206 2.76 -8.35 -18.19
N PHE A 207 1.62 -7.99 -18.78
CA PHE A 207 0.35 -8.68 -18.62
C PHE A 207 0.36 -10.02 -19.34
#